data_AF-A0A350NS63-F1
#
_entry.id   AF-A0A350NS63-F1
#
_cell.length_a   1.000
_cell.length_b   1.000
_cell.length_c   1.000
_cell.angle_alpha   90.00
_cell.angle_beta   90.00
_cell.angle_gamma   90.00
#
_symmetry.space_group_name_H-M   'P 1'
#
loop_
_entity.id
_entity.type
_entity.pdbx_description
1 polymer ?
#
loop_
_entity_poly.entity_id
_entity_poly.type
_entity_poly.pdbx_seq_one_letter_code
_entity_poly.pdbx_strand_id
1 'polypeptide(L)' 'MIDRVFLIVLDGVGIGELPDAQRYGDIGSDTIRNTARAVGGLNLPVLESFGLGCLGDIEGVPC' A
#
# COMPACT_ATOMS: atom_id res chain seq x y z
N MET A 1 20.96 14.85 14.98
CA MET A 1 21.05 13.39 15.25
C MET A 1 19.64 12.92 15.58
N ILE A 2 19.21 11.77 15.08
CA ILE A 2 17.91 11.18 15.46
C ILE A 2 18.17 10.27 16.66
N ASP A 3 17.57 10.57 17.81
CA ASP A 3 17.83 9.82 19.05
C ASP A 3 16.98 8.56 19.17
N ARG A 4 15.81 8.53 18.50
CA ARG A 4 14.86 7.41 18.51
C ARG A 4 14.15 7.31 17.17
N VAL A 5 13.97 6.08 16.69
CA VAL A 5 13.17 5.77 15.49
C VAL A 5 12.04 4.85 15.90
N PHE A 6 10.83 5.17 15.45
CA PHE A 6 9.68 4.26 15.52
C PHE A 6 9.50 3.63 14.14
N LEU A 7 9.83 2.34 14.04
CA LEU A 7 9.66 1.56 12.82
C LEU A 7 8.41 0.69 12.96
N ILE A 8 7.45 0.86 12.06
CA ILE A 8 6.22 0.09 12.01
C ILE A 8 6.23 -0.73 10.72
N VAL A 9 6.09 -2.05 10.83
CA VAL A 9 5.96 -2.95 9.70
C VAL A 9 4.51 -3.39 9.60
N LEU A 10 3.88 -3.09 8.46
CA LEU A 10 2.55 -3.61 8.11
C LEU A 10 2.74 -4.87 7.28
N ASP A 11 2.75 -6.03 7.94
CA ASP A 11 3.01 -7.31 7.28
C ASP A 11 1.95 -7.62 6.21
N GLY A 12 2.41 -8.07 5.04
CA GLY A 12 1.56 -8.39 3.88
C GLY A 12 0.97 -7.20 3.11
N VAL A 13 1.17 -5.95 3.55
CA VAL A 13 0.59 -4.75 2.91
C VAL A 13 1.44 -4.27 1.73
N GLY A 14 1.38 -5.00 0.61
CA GLY A 14 2.03 -4.64 -0.66
C GLY A 14 1.29 -3.54 -1.44
N ILE A 15 2.03 -2.75 -2.21
CA ILE A 15 1.54 -1.64 -3.06
C ILE A 15 1.62 -1.95 -4.57
N GLY A 16 1.67 -3.23 -4.93
CA GLY A 16 1.82 -3.70 -6.31
C GLY A 16 2.90 -4.76 -6.45
N GLU A 17 2.88 -5.42 -7.60
CA GLU A 17 3.83 -6.46 -7.95
C GLU A 17 5.24 -5.89 -8.17
N LEU A 18 6.26 -6.72 -7.89
CA LEU A 18 7.65 -6.40 -8.23
C LEU A 18 7.97 -6.83 -9.67
N PRO A 19 9.04 -6.28 -10.29
CA PRO A 19 9.42 -6.63 -11.66
C PRO A 19 9.67 -8.12 -11.91
N ASP A 20 9.93 -8.90 -10.87
CA ASP A 20 10.19 -10.33 -10.93
C ASP A 20 9.00 -11.22 -10.51
N ALA A 21 7.80 -10.65 -10.36
CA ALA A 21 6.58 -11.36 -9.96
C ALA A 21 6.28 -12.60 -10.82
N GLN A 22 6.64 -12.58 -12.10
CA GLN A 22 6.54 -13.74 -13.01
C GLN A 22 7.27 -14.98 -12.48
N ARG A 23 8.42 -14.81 -11.81
CA ARG A 23 9.22 -15.94 -11.28
C ARG A 23 8.52 -16.65 -10.13
N TYR A 24 7.58 -15.98 -9.46
CA TYR A 24 6.86 -16.49 -8.30
C TYR A 24 5.40 -16.82 -8.61
N GLY A 25 4.92 -16.51 -9.81
CA GLY A 25 3.52 -16.72 -10.19
C GLY A 25 2.59 -15.62 -9.68
N ASP A 26 3.13 -14.47 -9.28
CA ASP A 26 2.39 -13.37 -8.62
C ASP A 26 2.06 -12.22 -9.57
N ILE A 27 1.99 -12.47 -10.88
CA ILE A 27 1.64 -11.44 -11.86
C ILE A 27 0.24 -10.88 -11.55
N GLY A 28 0.15 -9.55 -11.47
CA GLY A 28 -1.05 -8.80 -11.12
C GLY A 28 -1.31 -8.67 -9.62
N SER A 29 -0.40 -9.17 -8.77
CA SER A 29 -0.54 -9.02 -7.31
C SER A 29 -0.47 -7.54 -6.91
N ASP A 30 -1.40 -7.12 -6.06
CA ASP A 30 -1.53 -5.72 -5.66
C ASP A 30 -2.39 -5.60 -4.40
N THR A 31 -1.83 -5.93 -3.24
CA THR A 31 -2.62 -6.13 -2.03
C THR A 31 -3.52 -4.95 -1.69
N ILE A 32 -2.95 -3.78 -1.42
CA ILE A 32 -3.72 -2.66 -0.88
C ILE A 32 -4.75 -2.11 -1.88
N ARG A 33 -4.44 -2.08 -3.18
CA ARG A 33 -5.38 -1.62 -4.22
C ARG A 33 -6.44 -2.68 -4.51
N ASN A 34 -6.12 -3.97 -4.47
CA ASN A 34 -7.13 -5.04 -4.55
C ASN A 34 -8.09 -5.00 -3.35
N THR A 35 -7.57 -4.80 -2.14
CA THR A 35 -8.41 -4.65 -0.95
C THR A 35 -9.33 -3.45 -1.08
N ALA A 36 -8.81 -2.28 -1.46
CA ALA A 36 -9.62 -1.08 -1.66
C ALA A 36 -10.76 -1.31 -2.67
N ARG A 37 -10.46 -1.89 -3.83
CA ARG A 37 -11.47 -2.25 -4.84
C ARG A 37 -12.52 -3.23 -4.29
N ALA A 38 -12.09 -4.24 -3.54
CA ALA A 38 -12.98 -5.27 -3.02
C ALA A 38 -13.97 -4.75 -1.96
N VAL A 39 -13.58 -3.71 -1.20
CA VAL A 39 -14.40 -3.15 -0.12
C VAL A 39 -15.14 -1.85 -0.49
N GLY A 40 -14.97 -1.35 -1.72
CA GLY A 40 -15.59 -0.08 -2.16
C GLY A 40 -14.88 1.16 -1.63
N GLY A 41 -13.56 1.08 -1.47
CA GLY A 41 -12.70 2.13 -0.94
C GLY A 41 -12.24 1.90 0.51
N LEU A 42 -11.02 2.33 0.81
CA LEU A 42 -10.46 2.35 2.16
C LEU A 42 -10.67 3.72 2.83
N ASN A 43 -10.76 3.75 4.15
CA ASN A 43 -10.78 4.99 4.93
C ASN A 43 -9.53 5.03 5.83
N LEU A 44 -8.45 5.64 5.33
CA LEU A 44 -7.13 5.66 5.99
C LEU A 44 -6.59 7.09 6.16
N PRO A 45 -7.30 8.01 6.83
CA PRO A 45 -6.99 9.45 6.82
C PRO A 45 -5.60 9.79 7.39
N VAL A 46 -5.10 8.97 8.32
CA VAL A 46 -3.75 9.16 8.87
C VAL A 46 -2.67 8.76 7.87
N LEU A 47 -2.81 7.60 7.21
CA LEU A 47 -1.84 7.16 6.20
C LEU A 47 -1.93 8.00 4.93
N GLU A 48 -3.13 8.47 4.58
CA GLU A 48 -3.36 9.50 3.57
C GLU A 48 -2.51 10.74 3.87
N SER A 49 -2.58 11.28 5.10
CA SER A 49 -1.77 12.44 5.50
C SER A 49 -0.26 12.20 5.50
N PHE A 50 0.18 10.93 5.50
CA PHE A 50 1.58 10.54 5.36
C PHE A 50 2.01 10.37 3.89
N GLY A 51 1.08 10.50 2.94
CA GLY A 51 1.31 10.42 1.51
C GLY A 51 1.09 9.04 0.90
N LEU A 52 0.38 8.12 1.58
CA LEU A 52 0.13 6.78 1.06
C LEU A 52 -0.59 6.81 -0.31
N GLY A 53 -1.60 7.66 -0.47
CA GLY A 53 -2.33 7.82 -1.75
C GLY A 53 -1.48 8.42 -2.88
N CYS A 54 -0.35 9.06 -2.55
CA CYS A 54 0.59 9.56 -3.55
C CYS A 54 1.49 8.45 -4.12
N LEU A 55 1.52 7.25 -3.52
CA LEU A 55 2.30 6.11 -4.04
C LEU A 55 1.59 5.41 -5.21
N GLY A 56 0.29 5.59 -5.35
CA GLY A 56 -0.53 5.00 -6.41
C GLY A 56 -2.02 5.20 -6.14
N ASP A 57 -2.84 4.97 -7.17
CA ASP A 57 -4.30 5.14 -7.08
C ASP A 57 -4.93 4.07 -6.16
N ILE A 58 -5.20 4.45 -4.91
CA ILE A 58 -5.85 3.63 -3.89
C ILE A 58 -7.24 4.21 -3.65
N GLU A 59 -8.27 3.46 -4.02
CA GLU A 59 -9.67 3.90 -3.87
C GLU A 59 -9.98 4.28 -2.40
N GLY A 60 -10.48 5.51 -2.20
CA GLY A 60 -10.77 6.07 -0.88
C GLY A 60 -9.57 6.70 -0.15
N VAL A 61 -8.37 6.68 -0.73
CA VAL A 61 -7.15 7.28 -0.15
C VAL A 61 -6.48 8.18 -1.19
N PRO A 62 -6.86 9.47 -1.28
CA PRO A 62 -6.29 10.40 -2.24
C PRO A 62 -4.82 10.78 -1.92
N CYS A 63 -4.19 11.43 -2.89
CA CYS A 63 -3.08 12.35 -2.66
C CYS A 63 -3.69 13.76 -2.47
#